data_AF-A0A3R8U9L2-F1
#
_entry.id   AF-A0A3R8U9L2-F1
#
_cell.length_a   1.000
_cell.length_b   1.000
_cell.length_c   1.000
_cell.angle_alpha   90.00
_cell.angle_beta   90.00
_cell.angle_gamma   90.00
#
_symmetry.space_group_name_H-M   'P 1'
#
loop_
_entity.id
_entity.type
_entity.pdbx_description
1 polymer ?
#
loop_
_entity_poly.entity_id
_entity_poly.type
_entity_poly.pdbx_seq_one_letter_code
_entity_poly.pdbx_strand_id
1 'polypeptide(L)' 'MNDRGVQDLQGEPASSIDGSAADLAERHSVMRETLLRSAYTDEYSREERDEMRNLLLRLSEQYTAMTGRQLN' A
#
# COMPACT_ATOMS: atom_id res chain seq x y z
N MET A 1 -23.26 7.12 -42.38
CA MET A 1 -23.19 6.46 -41.07
C MET A 1 -21.76 6.59 -40.57
N ASN A 2 -21.59 7.43 -39.54
CA ASN A 2 -20.47 7.76 -38.66
C ASN A 2 -18.99 7.63 -39.11
N ASP A 3 -18.35 8.78 -39.04
CA ASP A 3 -16.92 9.12 -39.06
C ASP A 3 -16.40 9.19 -37.61
N ARG A 4 -15.11 8.84 -37.40
CA ARG A 4 -14.26 9.06 -36.19
C ARG A 4 -14.62 8.24 -34.92
N GLY A 5 -13.67 7.69 -34.16
CA GLY A 5 -12.22 7.77 -34.21
C GLY A 5 -11.62 7.23 -32.90
N VAL A 6 -10.34 7.56 -32.71
CA VAL A 6 -9.66 7.69 -31.41
C VAL A 6 -9.23 6.36 -30.75
N GLN A 7 -8.03 5.87 -31.10
CA GLN A 7 -6.81 5.90 -30.27
C GLN A 7 -6.74 4.81 -29.19
N ASP A 8 -6.14 3.67 -29.55
CA ASP A 8 -5.49 2.77 -28.59
C ASP A 8 -4.15 3.39 -28.16
N LEU A 9 -4.23 4.48 -27.39
CA LEU A 9 -3.09 5.09 -26.72
C LEU A 9 -3.11 4.66 -25.24
N GLN A 10 -2.11 3.84 -24.92
CA GLN A 10 -1.32 3.90 -23.70
C GLN A 10 -1.95 3.52 -22.36
N GLY A 11 -1.25 2.61 -21.69
CA GLY A 11 -1.39 2.39 -20.26
C GLY A 11 -0.58 1.19 -19.82
N GLU A 12 0.74 1.26 -19.93
CA GLU A 12 1.63 0.43 -19.10
C GLU A 12 1.08 0.45 -17.65
N PRO A 13 1.04 -0.67 -16.91
CA PRO A 13 0.72 -0.61 -15.50
C PRO A 13 1.88 0.10 -14.80
N ALA A 14 1.80 1.43 -14.77
CA ALA A 14 2.59 2.26 -13.89
C ALA A 14 2.41 1.65 -12.50
N SER A 15 3.52 1.19 -11.93
CA SER A 15 3.66 0.84 -10.53
C SER A 15 3.17 2.03 -9.70
N SER A 16 1.86 2.07 -9.47
CA SER A 16 1.17 3.21 -8.89
C SER A 16 1.19 2.98 -7.40
N ILE A 17 2.22 3.54 -6.78
CA ILE A 17 2.29 3.78 -5.33
C ILE A 17 1.32 4.92 -4.98
N ASP A 18 0.09 4.86 -5.48
CA ASP A 18 -0.99 5.84 -5.29
C ASP A 18 -2.30 5.06 -5.13
N GLY A 19 -2.37 4.28 -4.06
CA GLY A 19 -3.65 3.74 -3.59
C GLY A 19 -4.49 4.86 -2.99
N SER A 20 -5.82 4.75 -3.05
CA SER A 20 -6.70 5.66 -2.30
C SER A 20 -6.38 5.61 -0.81
N ALA A 21 -6.81 6.63 -0.05
CA ALA A 21 -6.66 6.61 1.40
C ALA A 21 -7.26 5.32 2.04
N ALA A 22 -8.35 4.79 1.48
CA ALA A 22 -8.93 3.52 1.91
C ALA A 22 -7.98 2.34 1.66
N ASP A 23 -7.35 2.28 0.48
CA ASP A 23 -6.38 1.22 0.14
C ASP A 23 -5.15 1.27 1.05
N LEU A 24 -4.66 2.47 1.37
CA LEU A 24 -3.54 2.66 2.29
C LEU A 24 -3.90 2.19 3.70
N ALA A 25 -5.11 2.52 4.18
CA ALA A 25 -5.60 2.08 5.48
C ALA A 25 -5.78 0.55 5.54
N GLU A 26 -6.32 -0.06 4.49
CA GLU A 26 -6.48 -1.52 4.39
C GLU A 26 -5.12 -2.21 4.40
N ARG A 27 -4.18 -1.79 3.55
CA ARG A 27 -2.81 -2.33 3.48
C ARG A 27 -2.10 -2.19 4.83
N HIS A 28 -2.26 -1.04 5.50
CA HIS A 28 -1.70 -0.83 6.83
C HIS A 28 -2.29 -1.81 7.85
N SER A 29 -3.62 -2.03 7.84
CA SER A 29 -4.29 -2.99 8.73
C SER A 29 -3.80 -4.42 8.52
N VAL A 30 -3.76 -4.89 7.26
CA VAL A 30 -3.32 -6.25 6.91
C VAL A 30 -1.84 -6.47 7.29
N MET A 31 -0.99 -5.48 7.03
CA MET A 31 0.44 -5.56 7.38
C MET A 31 0.65 -5.57 8.89
N ARG A 32 -0.13 -4.77 9.65
CA ARG A 32 -0.07 -4.77 11.12
C ARG A 32 -0.46 -6.11 11.70
N GLU A 33 -1.53 -6.72 11.20
CA GLU A 33 -1.95 -8.06 11.62
C GLU A 33 -0.86 -9.10 11.31
N THR A 34 -0.26 -9.02 10.13
CA THR A 34 0.81 -9.91 9.71
C THR A 34 2.04 -9.77 10.61
N LEU A 35 2.45 -8.54 10.94
CA LEU A 35 3.55 -8.28 11.87
C LEU A 35 3.25 -8.76 13.30
N LEU A 36 1.99 -8.67 13.74
CA LEU A 36 1.58 -9.21 15.04
C LEU A 36 1.66 -10.74 15.04
N ARG A 37 1.19 -11.39 13.97
CA ARG A 37 1.27 -12.86 13.82
C ARG A 37 2.71 -13.34 13.72
N SER A 38 3.59 -12.61 13.03
CA SER A 38 4.99 -12.98 12.86
C SER A 38 5.82 -12.94 14.16
N ALA A 39 5.28 -12.38 15.25
CA ALA A 39 5.88 -12.48 16.57
C ALA A 39 5.66 -13.87 17.23
N TYR A 40 4.71 -14.66 16.70
CA TYR A 40 4.33 -15.97 17.21
C TYR A 40 4.66 -17.11 16.24
N THR A 41 5.26 -16.79 15.09
CA THR A 41 5.68 -17.77 14.08
C THR A 41 7.16 -17.59 13.74
N ASP A 42 7.83 -18.68 13.38
CA ASP A 42 9.22 -18.68 12.88
C ASP A 42 9.29 -18.45 11.36
N GLU A 43 8.17 -18.08 10.74
CA GLU A 43 8.07 -17.86 9.29
C GLU A 43 8.81 -16.61 8.82
N TYR A 44 9.06 -15.66 9.74
CA TYR A 44 9.70 -14.40 9.46
C TYR A 44 10.92 -14.19 10.35
N SER A 45 12.02 -13.83 9.72
CA SER A 45 13.23 -13.40 10.38
C SER A 45 13.03 -12.04 11.09
N ARG A 46 14.00 -11.69 11.93
CA ARG A 46 14.04 -10.37 12.57
C ARG A 46 14.13 -9.24 11.54
N GLU A 47 14.90 -9.43 10.48
CA GLU A 47 15.09 -8.45 9.41
C GLU A 47 13.80 -8.21 8.64
N GLU A 48 13.10 -9.27 8.24
CA GLU A 48 11.79 -9.15 7.57
C GLU A 48 10.75 -8.44 8.45
N ARG A 49 10.74 -8.70 9.76
CA ARG A 49 9.88 -7.95 10.70
C ARG A 49 10.25 -6.47 10.80
N ASP A 50 11.54 -6.14 10.74
CA ASP A 50 12.01 -4.75 10.72
C ASP A 50 11.63 -4.05 9.41
N GLU A 51 11.71 -4.74 8.27
CA GLU A 51 11.21 -4.24 6.98
C GLU A 51 9.70 -4.00 6.98
N MET A 52 8.91 -4.93 7.55
CA MET A 52 7.47 -4.76 7.72
C MET A 52 7.11 -3.54 8.59
N ARG A 53 7.87 -3.30 9.67
CA ARG A 53 7.70 -2.09 10.51
C ARG A 53 7.98 -0.82 9.72
N ASN A 54 9.06 -0.81 8.93
CA ASN A 54 9.40 0.33 8.07
C ASN A 54 8.32 0.57 7.00
N LEU A 55 7.74 -0.49 6.44
CA LEU A 55 6.64 -0.39 5.49
C LEU A 55 5.37 0.17 6.14
N LEU A 56 5.03 -0.25 7.36
CA LEU A 56 3.91 0.33 8.13
C LEU A 56 4.09 1.83 8.36
N LEU A 57 5.30 2.27 8.74
CA LEU A 57 5.60 3.69 8.90
C LEU A 57 5.37 4.46 7.59
N ARG A 58 5.88 3.95 6.47
CA ARG A 58 5.67 4.58 5.15
C ARG A 58 4.19 4.63 4.74
N LEU A 59 3.41 3.60 5.03
CA LEU A 59 1.96 3.59 4.75
C LEU A 59 1.21 4.62 5.60
N SER A 60 1.57 4.73 6.89
CA SER A 60 1.02 5.75 7.79
C SER A 60 1.38 7.17 7.34
N GLU A 61 2.62 7.40 6.93
CA GLU A 61 3.08 8.70 6.41
C GLU A 61 2.33 9.09 5.13
N GLN A 62 2.20 8.16 4.17
CA GLN A 62 1.44 8.39 2.93
C GLN A 62 -0.03 8.69 3.21
N TYR A 63 -0.68 7.92 4.08
CA TYR A 63 -2.06 8.16 4.46
C TYR A 63 -2.23 9.52 5.18
N THR A 64 -1.28 9.88 6.04
CA THR A 64 -1.28 11.18 6.74
C THR A 64 -1.10 12.33 5.76
N ALA A 65 -0.20 12.20 4.79
CA ALA A 65 0.00 13.20 3.74
C ALA A 65 -1.27 13.40 2.90
N MET A 66 -2.05 12.34 2.65
CA MET A 66 -3.29 12.42 1.88
C MET A 66 -4.50 12.94 2.68
N THR A 67 -4.65 12.51 3.93
CA THR A 67 -5.88 12.74 4.72
C THR A 67 -5.73 13.75 5.84
N GLY A 68 -4.49 14.12 6.19
CA GLY A 68 -4.18 14.90 7.38
C GLY A 68 -4.41 14.15 8.70
N ARG A 69 -4.66 12.83 8.66
CA ARG A 69 -4.92 12.00 9.84
C ARG A 69 -3.91 10.86 9.92
N GLN A 70 -3.48 10.54 11.13
CA GLN A 70 -2.59 9.41 11.38
C GLN A 70 -3.37 8.09 11.43
N LEU A 71 -2.77 7.01 10.92
CA LEU A 71 -3.26 5.64 11.13
C LEU A 71 -2.78 5.15 12.49
N ASN A 72 -3.70 4.60 13.28
CA ASN A 72 -3.42 4.09 14.63
C ASN A 72 -3.15 2.59 14.65
#